data_AF-A0A7W0LHY9-F1
#
_entry.id   AF-A0A7W0LHY9-F1
#
_cell.length_a   1.000
_cell.length_b   1.000
_cell.length_c   1.000
_cell.angle_alpha   90.00
_cell.angle_beta   90.00
_cell.angle_gamma   90.00
#
_symmetry.space_group_name_H-M   'P 1'
#
loop_
_entity.id
_entity.type
_entity.pdbx_description
1 polymer ?
#
loop_
_entity_poly.entity_id
_entity_poly.type
_entity_poly.pdbx_seq_one_letter_code
_entity_poly.pdbx_strand_id
1 'polypeptide(L)'
;MGRRVTAGLARGVRFTHIVDRAYRRFDRLRSALVVAFASDRFFDEYNALAYGVTATYRPDSADFRRGLFDWEEQAVGRFFPPPPARVLVGGAGGGREAFALLDKGYTVVAFDPAEALVQAMSSQNPSGSRLRAYCGDYGTLPVLAGPSGQPGVNLRDELPFDAAVVGWASFSHLRNDHERVRTLQRFAELTRGPILVSYFADPASSKVSPPVGGVKGWVKRRLARRGTSVFSVQIGYYRLLGHEEMDDLVSRSGLNVLGTDRNANWPYLVVAGVGHD
;
A
#
# COMPACT_ATOMS: atom_id res chain seq x y z
N MET A 1 -1.99 6.02 54.08
CA MET A 1 -2.88 5.47 53.03
C MET A 1 -2.25 5.42 51.63
N GLY A 2 -1.35 6.36 51.24
CA GLY A 2 -0.84 6.45 49.87
C GLY A 2 -0.01 5.27 49.31
N ARG A 3 0.90 4.66 50.08
CA ARG A 3 1.82 3.61 49.56
C ARG A 3 1.12 2.32 49.07
N ARG A 4 0.00 1.91 49.69
CA ARG A 4 -0.72 0.69 49.29
C ARG A 4 -1.52 0.88 48.00
N VAL A 5 -2.06 2.09 47.78
CA VAL A 5 -2.77 2.44 46.55
C VAL A 5 -1.81 2.50 45.36
N THR A 6 -0.64 3.13 45.52
CA THR A 6 0.39 3.21 44.46
C THR A 6 0.94 1.83 44.07
N ALA A 7 1.14 0.93 45.03
CA ALA A 7 1.58 -0.44 44.74
C ALA A 7 0.52 -1.28 44.00
N GLY A 8 -0.76 -1.07 44.28
CA GLY A 8 -1.87 -1.69 43.55
C GLY A 8 -1.92 -1.24 42.09
N LEU A 9 -1.80 0.06 41.84
CA LEU A 9 -1.76 0.63 40.49
C LEU A 9 -0.55 0.13 39.70
N ALA A 10 0.65 0.09 40.31
CA ALA A 10 1.85 -0.43 39.66
C ALA A 10 1.74 -1.91 39.27
N ARG A 11 1.08 -2.73 40.11
CA ARG A 11 0.77 -4.14 39.77
C ARG A 11 -0.23 -4.25 38.63
N GLY A 12 -1.23 -3.37 38.59
CA GLY A 12 -2.19 -3.27 37.48
C GLY A 12 -1.49 -2.98 36.14
N VAL A 13 -0.61 -1.98 36.09
CA VAL A 13 0.18 -1.65 34.89
C VAL A 13 1.12 -2.80 34.49
N ARG A 14 1.72 -3.51 35.46
CA ARG A 14 2.54 -4.68 35.14
C ARG A 14 1.71 -5.84 34.58
N PHE A 15 0.47 -5.98 35.02
CA PHE A 15 -0.46 -6.97 34.49
C PHE A 15 -0.88 -6.68 33.05
N THR A 16 -1.12 -5.41 32.68
CA THR A 16 -1.42 -5.06 31.28
C THR A 16 -0.27 -5.45 30.35
N HIS A 17 0.99 -5.31 30.78
CA HIS A 17 2.14 -5.77 29.99
C HIS A 17 2.14 -7.30 29.73
N ILE A 18 1.59 -8.09 30.65
CA ILE A 18 1.44 -9.55 30.47
C ILE A 18 0.35 -9.83 29.42
N VAL A 19 -0.78 -9.13 29.51
CA VAL A 19 -1.87 -9.21 28.53
C VAL A 19 -1.37 -8.83 27.14
N ASP A 20 -0.64 -7.72 27.01
CA ASP A 20 -0.04 -7.28 25.73
C ASP A 20 0.94 -8.30 25.16
N ARG A 21 1.69 -8.98 26.03
CA ARG A 21 2.62 -10.03 25.59
C ARG A 21 1.87 -11.28 25.12
N ALA A 22 0.82 -11.68 25.83
CA ALA A 22 -0.03 -12.81 25.44
C ALA A 22 -0.73 -12.52 24.11
N TYR A 23 -1.31 -11.32 23.96
CA TYR A 23 -1.94 -10.87 22.74
C TYR A 23 -0.96 -10.86 21.56
N ARG A 24 0.24 -10.27 21.72
CA ARG A 24 1.28 -10.29 20.67
C ARG A 24 1.72 -11.70 20.28
N ARG A 25 1.77 -12.65 21.22
CA ARG A 25 2.09 -14.06 20.92
C ARG A 25 0.97 -14.72 20.12
N PHE A 26 -0.27 -14.54 20.55
CA PHE A 26 -1.44 -15.05 19.83
C PHE A 26 -1.50 -14.46 18.40
N ASP A 27 -1.30 -13.16 18.27
CA ASP A 27 -1.33 -12.47 16.99
C ASP A 27 -0.24 -12.97 16.03
N ARG A 28 0.99 -13.17 16.52
CA ARG A 28 2.07 -13.80 15.74
C ARG A 28 1.73 -15.23 15.30
N LEU A 29 1.14 -16.03 16.19
CA LEU A 29 0.72 -17.39 15.86
C LEU A 29 -0.37 -17.37 14.78
N ARG A 30 -1.39 -16.52 14.95
CA ARG A 30 -2.47 -16.32 13.97
C ARG A 30 -1.89 -15.89 12.63
N SER A 31 -1.04 -14.87 12.60
CA SER A 31 -0.35 -14.42 11.39
C SER A 31 0.39 -15.57 10.72
N ALA A 32 1.20 -16.33 11.47
CA ALA A 32 1.97 -17.45 10.93
C ALA A 32 1.07 -18.55 10.33
N LEU A 33 -0.05 -18.87 10.99
CA LEU A 33 -1.01 -19.84 10.47
C LEU A 33 -1.66 -19.31 9.19
N VAL A 34 -2.24 -18.10 9.22
CA VAL A 34 -2.93 -17.55 8.04
C VAL A 34 -1.96 -17.44 6.85
N VAL A 35 -0.76 -16.89 7.03
CA VAL A 35 0.28 -16.80 5.99
C VAL A 35 0.65 -18.17 5.42
N ALA A 36 0.70 -19.21 6.26
CA ALA A 36 1.11 -20.55 5.84
C ALA A 36 0.01 -21.36 5.13
N PHE A 37 -1.27 -21.03 5.33
CA PHE A 37 -2.40 -21.88 4.89
C PHE A 37 -3.43 -21.19 4.02
N ALA A 38 -3.60 -19.88 4.14
CA ALA A 38 -4.57 -19.17 3.33
C ALA A 38 -4.14 -19.11 1.85
N SER A 39 -5.14 -19.12 0.98
CA SER A 39 -4.96 -18.94 -0.46
C SER A 39 -4.67 -17.48 -0.79
N ASP A 40 -4.11 -17.23 -1.98
CA ASP A 40 -3.89 -15.86 -2.45
C ASP A 40 -5.22 -15.09 -2.58
N ARG A 41 -6.26 -15.76 -3.09
CA ARG A 41 -7.63 -15.24 -3.15
C ARG A 41 -8.19 -14.83 -1.78
N PHE A 42 -7.95 -15.62 -0.73
CA PHE A 42 -8.39 -15.23 0.62
C PHE A 42 -7.74 -13.90 1.04
N PHE A 43 -6.45 -13.73 0.76
CA PHE A 43 -5.77 -12.49 1.12
C PHE A 43 -6.28 -11.31 0.31
N ASP A 44 -6.63 -11.51 -0.97
CA ASP A 44 -7.20 -10.45 -1.82
C ASP A 44 -8.56 -10.00 -1.28
N GLU A 45 -9.47 -10.97 -1.04
CA GLU A 45 -10.80 -10.71 -0.48
C GLU A 45 -10.72 -10.10 0.93
N TYR A 46 -9.82 -10.59 1.79
CA TYR A 46 -9.65 -10.05 3.14
C TYR A 46 -9.10 -8.63 3.13
N ASN A 47 -8.10 -8.34 2.31
CA ASN A 47 -7.55 -6.99 2.20
C ASN A 47 -8.63 -6.02 1.70
N ALA A 48 -9.35 -6.36 0.62
CA ALA A 48 -10.43 -5.54 0.10
C ALA A 48 -11.51 -5.26 1.15
N LEU A 49 -11.90 -6.27 1.94
CA LEU A 49 -12.84 -6.13 3.03
C LEU A 49 -12.28 -5.22 4.15
N ALA A 50 -11.07 -5.49 4.63
CA ALA A 50 -10.46 -4.77 5.74
C ALA A 50 -10.34 -3.26 5.44
N TYR A 51 -9.90 -2.90 4.23
CA TYR A 51 -9.85 -1.51 3.81
C TYR A 51 -11.25 -0.92 3.58
N GLY A 52 -12.15 -1.66 2.93
CA GLY A 52 -13.51 -1.20 2.60
C GLY A 52 -14.36 -0.83 3.82
N VAL A 53 -14.15 -1.50 4.96
CA VAL A 53 -14.92 -1.21 6.20
C VAL A 53 -14.24 -0.18 7.11
N THR A 54 -12.99 0.17 6.86
CA THR A 54 -12.22 1.05 7.74
C THR A 54 -12.55 2.52 7.46
N ALA A 55 -13.13 3.20 8.46
CA ALA A 55 -13.64 4.56 8.37
C ALA A 55 -12.64 5.57 7.81
N THR A 56 -11.34 5.46 8.11
CA THR A 56 -10.31 6.39 7.62
C THR A 56 -10.06 6.33 6.11
N TYR A 57 -10.49 5.25 5.45
CA TYR A 57 -10.38 5.07 4.00
C TYR A 57 -11.67 5.39 3.27
N ARG A 58 -12.76 5.66 3.98
CA ARG A 58 -14.08 5.90 3.40
C ARG A 58 -14.31 7.40 3.20
N PRO A 59 -14.40 7.91 1.96
CA PRO A 59 -14.48 9.35 1.70
C PRO A 59 -15.78 10.01 2.19
N ASP A 60 -16.79 9.21 2.52
CA ASP A 60 -18.04 9.61 3.16
C ASP A 60 -17.98 9.64 4.70
N SER A 61 -16.87 9.22 5.31
CA SER A 61 -16.68 9.19 6.76
C SER A 61 -16.08 10.50 7.30
N ALA A 62 -16.46 10.89 8.51
CA ALA A 62 -15.85 12.02 9.22
C ALA A 62 -14.36 11.80 9.55
N ASP A 63 -13.93 10.54 9.65
CA ASP A 63 -12.54 10.17 9.93
C ASP A 63 -11.66 10.12 8.65
N PHE A 64 -12.24 10.42 7.48
CA PHE A 64 -11.54 10.36 6.21
C PHE A 64 -10.38 11.36 6.18
N ARG A 65 -9.18 10.85 5.93
CA ARG A 65 -8.02 11.71 5.75
C ARG A 65 -8.03 12.26 4.33
N ARG A 66 -8.06 13.58 4.21
CA ARG A 66 -7.87 14.30 2.93
C ARG A 66 -6.45 14.88 2.87
N GLY A 67 -5.94 15.03 1.66
CA GLY A 67 -4.63 15.63 1.42
C GLY A 67 -3.49 14.61 1.33
N LEU A 68 -2.36 15.11 0.84
CA LEU A 68 -1.08 14.41 0.84
C LEU A 68 -0.43 14.52 2.22
N PHE A 69 0.33 13.50 2.61
CA PHE A 69 1.26 13.61 3.72
C PHE A 69 2.42 14.53 3.31
N ASP A 70 3.12 15.11 4.30
CA ASP A 70 4.23 16.03 4.04
C ASP A 70 5.30 15.43 3.11
N TRP A 71 5.60 14.13 3.24
CA TRP A 71 6.57 13.45 2.39
C TRP A 71 6.04 13.22 0.96
N GLU A 72 4.74 12.97 0.79
CA GLU A 72 4.11 12.84 -0.53
C GLU A 72 4.08 14.19 -1.23
N GLU A 73 3.70 15.24 -0.50
CA GLU A 73 3.71 16.62 -0.99
C GLU A 73 5.11 17.01 -1.48
N GLN A 74 6.15 16.70 -0.70
CA GLN A 74 7.54 16.95 -1.08
C GLN A 74 7.97 16.12 -2.31
N ALA A 75 7.63 14.83 -2.36
CA ALA A 75 7.97 13.98 -3.49
C ALA A 75 7.26 14.43 -4.78
N VAL A 76 5.96 14.71 -4.72
CA VAL A 76 5.18 15.22 -5.85
C VAL A 76 5.74 16.56 -6.30
N GLY A 77 5.90 17.53 -5.39
CA GLY A 77 6.41 18.85 -5.74
C GLY A 77 7.84 18.86 -6.31
N ARG A 78 8.67 17.89 -5.93
CA ARG A 78 10.05 17.78 -6.42
C ARG A 78 10.17 17.06 -7.76
N PHE A 79 9.41 15.98 -7.96
CA PHE A 79 9.64 15.09 -9.10
C PHE A 79 8.55 15.17 -10.16
N PHE A 80 7.31 15.45 -9.81
CA PHE A 80 6.20 15.40 -10.76
C PHE A 80 6.19 16.66 -11.65
N PRO A 81 5.82 16.53 -12.93
CA PRO A 81 5.52 17.69 -13.76
C PRO A 81 4.43 18.56 -13.10
N PRO A 82 4.44 19.89 -13.31
CA PRO A 82 3.41 20.75 -12.76
C PRO A 82 2.03 20.46 -13.39
N PRO A 83 0.92 20.79 -12.71
CA PRO A 83 -0.41 20.73 -13.30
C PRO A 83 -0.50 21.64 -14.56
N PRO A 84 -1.25 21.27 -15.62
CA PRO A 84 -2.23 20.18 -15.65
C PRO A 84 -1.70 18.85 -16.23
N ALA A 85 -0.72 18.22 -15.58
CA ALA A 85 -0.28 16.86 -15.90
C ALA A 85 -1.32 15.77 -15.55
N ARG A 86 -1.24 14.63 -16.24
CA ARG A 86 -2.09 13.44 -16.06
C ARG A 86 -1.40 12.42 -15.16
N VAL A 87 -2.06 12.02 -14.07
CA VAL A 87 -1.50 11.13 -13.05
C VAL A 87 -2.31 9.85 -12.93
N LEU A 88 -1.62 8.69 -12.96
CA LEU A 88 -2.21 7.39 -12.63
C LEU A 88 -1.99 7.09 -11.14
N VAL A 89 -3.05 6.74 -10.41
CA VAL A 89 -2.98 6.35 -9.00
C VAL A 89 -3.53 4.94 -8.83
N GLY A 90 -2.69 3.97 -8.50
CA GLY A 90 -3.15 2.59 -8.28
C GLY A 90 -3.08 2.15 -6.83
N GLY A 91 -4.07 1.42 -6.34
CA GLY A 91 -4.25 1.19 -4.91
C GLY A 91 -4.71 2.48 -4.22
N ALA A 92 -5.63 3.20 -4.85
CA ALA A 92 -6.06 4.54 -4.45
C ALA A 92 -6.90 4.55 -3.15
N GLY A 93 -7.35 3.39 -2.67
CA GLY A 93 -8.32 3.26 -1.58
C GLY A 93 -9.56 4.12 -1.87
N GLY A 94 -10.00 4.88 -0.88
CA GLY A 94 -11.10 5.86 -1.04
C GLY A 94 -10.71 7.16 -1.73
N GLY A 95 -9.51 7.27 -2.30
CA GLY A 95 -9.11 8.39 -3.13
C GLY A 95 -8.39 9.53 -2.43
N ARG A 96 -7.79 9.33 -1.25
CA ARG A 96 -7.08 10.40 -0.53
C ARG A 96 -6.03 11.09 -1.41
N GLU A 97 -5.09 10.34 -1.99
CA GLU A 97 -4.10 10.89 -2.92
C GLU A 97 -4.78 11.47 -4.18
N ALA A 98 -5.78 10.77 -4.72
CA ALA A 98 -6.46 11.16 -5.94
C ALA A 98 -7.17 12.52 -5.82
N PHE A 99 -7.89 12.75 -4.73
CA PHE A 99 -8.54 14.04 -4.44
C PHE A 99 -7.52 15.14 -4.20
N ALA A 100 -6.44 14.86 -3.45
CA ALA A 100 -5.41 15.85 -3.19
C ALA A 100 -4.68 16.30 -4.47
N LEU A 101 -4.41 15.37 -5.39
CA LEU A 101 -3.85 15.68 -6.71
C LEU A 101 -4.86 16.44 -7.59
N LEU A 102 -6.14 16.07 -7.55
CA LEU A 102 -7.20 16.79 -8.25
C LEU A 102 -7.28 18.26 -7.76
N ASP A 103 -7.24 18.49 -6.45
CA ASP A 103 -7.28 19.82 -5.83
C ASP A 103 -6.07 20.69 -6.24
N LYS A 104 -4.92 20.06 -6.51
CA LYS A 104 -3.73 20.73 -7.06
C LYS A 104 -3.81 21.00 -8.56
N GLY A 105 -4.88 20.58 -9.24
CA GLY A 105 -5.08 20.85 -10.66
C GLY A 105 -4.53 19.76 -11.59
N TYR A 106 -4.22 18.57 -11.09
CA TYR A 106 -3.90 17.42 -11.95
C TYR A 106 -5.15 16.80 -12.58
N THR A 107 -4.95 16.07 -13.68
CA THR A 107 -5.95 15.15 -14.23
C THR A 107 -5.65 13.75 -13.72
N VAL A 108 -6.59 13.08 -13.07
CA VAL A 108 -6.30 11.85 -12.31
C VAL A 108 -7.11 10.66 -12.84
N VAL A 109 -6.44 9.55 -13.06
CA VAL A 109 -7.08 8.23 -13.17
C VAL A 109 -6.67 7.43 -11.95
N ALA A 110 -7.64 7.00 -11.17
CA ALA A 110 -7.43 6.24 -9.94
C ALA A 110 -8.06 4.86 -10.04
N PHE A 111 -7.43 3.85 -9.47
CA PHE A 111 -8.02 2.52 -9.36
C PHE A 111 -7.68 1.82 -8.05
N ASP A 112 -8.58 0.95 -7.60
CA ASP A 112 -8.42 0.14 -6.40
C ASP A 112 -9.18 -1.20 -6.54
N PRO A 113 -8.71 -2.30 -5.93
CA PRO A 113 -9.44 -3.56 -5.95
C PRO A 113 -10.70 -3.55 -5.07
N ALA A 114 -10.79 -2.70 -4.05
CA ALA A 114 -11.94 -2.63 -3.16
C ALA A 114 -13.07 -1.84 -3.81
N GLU A 115 -14.00 -2.53 -4.47
CA GLU A 115 -15.13 -1.92 -5.18
C GLU A 115 -15.90 -0.90 -4.33
N ALA A 116 -16.14 -1.19 -3.05
CA ALA A 116 -16.81 -0.26 -2.14
C ALA A 116 -16.09 1.10 -2.01
N LEU A 117 -14.76 1.09 -2.01
CA LEU A 117 -13.96 2.32 -1.95
C LEU A 117 -13.96 3.06 -3.29
N VAL A 118 -13.89 2.33 -4.41
CA VAL A 118 -13.99 2.93 -5.75
C VAL A 118 -15.36 3.58 -5.94
N GLN A 119 -16.45 2.90 -5.55
CA GLN A 119 -17.81 3.44 -5.60
C GLN A 119 -17.93 4.71 -4.73
N ALA A 120 -17.38 4.69 -3.51
CA ALA A 120 -17.37 5.86 -2.64
C ALA A 120 -16.55 7.01 -3.21
N MET A 121 -15.36 6.75 -3.75
CA MET A 121 -14.51 7.74 -4.42
C MET A 121 -15.24 8.34 -5.63
N SER A 122 -15.92 7.51 -6.42
CA SER A 122 -16.68 7.93 -7.60
C SER A 122 -17.88 8.80 -7.22
N SER A 123 -18.57 8.45 -6.13
CA SER A 123 -19.75 9.18 -5.66
C SER A 123 -19.40 10.52 -5.02
N GLN A 124 -18.20 10.63 -4.43
CA GLN A 124 -17.70 11.87 -3.83
C GLN A 124 -16.95 12.77 -4.83
N ASN A 125 -16.80 12.29 -6.07
CA ASN A 125 -16.14 13.03 -7.13
C ASN A 125 -17.04 14.17 -7.63
N PRO A 126 -16.59 15.45 -7.63
CA PRO A 126 -17.39 16.55 -8.13
C PRO A 126 -17.80 16.34 -9.59
N SER A 127 -19.04 16.72 -9.94
CA SER A 127 -19.51 16.63 -11.32
C SER A 127 -18.62 17.46 -12.26
N GLY A 128 -18.18 16.87 -13.37
CA GLY A 128 -17.28 17.51 -14.32
C GLY A 128 -15.83 17.60 -13.88
N SER A 129 -15.43 16.92 -12.80
CA SER A 129 -14.03 16.86 -12.40
C SER A 129 -13.15 16.11 -13.41
N ARG A 130 -11.84 16.25 -13.24
CA ARG A 130 -10.82 15.55 -14.02
C ARG A 130 -10.35 14.24 -13.35
N LEU A 131 -11.14 13.69 -12.43
CA LEU A 131 -10.89 12.41 -11.78
C LEU A 131 -11.77 11.31 -12.40
N ARG A 132 -11.16 10.20 -12.81
CA ARG A 132 -11.85 8.96 -13.20
C ARG A 132 -11.43 7.83 -12.27
N ALA A 133 -12.40 7.07 -11.76
CA ALA A 133 -12.19 6.01 -10.79
C ALA A 133 -12.61 4.65 -11.38
N TYR A 134 -11.79 3.62 -11.17
CA TYR A 134 -12.00 2.29 -11.71
C TYR A 134 -11.73 1.18 -10.68
N CYS A 135 -12.39 0.03 -10.88
CA CYS A 135 -12.14 -1.19 -10.12
C CYS A 135 -11.06 -2.03 -10.82
N GLY A 136 -10.05 -2.45 -10.07
CA GLY A 136 -9.01 -3.34 -10.59
C GLY A 136 -7.82 -3.45 -9.64
N ASP A 137 -6.97 -4.43 -9.87
CA ASP A 137 -5.70 -4.59 -9.16
C ASP A 137 -4.51 -4.35 -10.09
N TYR A 138 -3.29 -4.40 -9.56
CA TYR A 138 -2.08 -4.27 -10.39
C TYR A 138 -1.95 -5.38 -11.44
N GLY A 139 -2.55 -6.54 -11.17
CA GLY A 139 -2.68 -7.73 -12.01
C GLY A 139 -3.52 -7.49 -13.26
N THR A 140 -4.55 -6.64 -13.20
CA THR A 140 -5.47 -6.38 -14.31
C THR A 140 -5.01 -5.30 -15.28
N LEU A 141 -4.06 -4.45 -14.89
CA LEU A 141 -3.48 -3.44 -15.79
C LEU A 141 -3.01 -4.05 -17.13
N PRO A 142 -3.28 -3.38 -18.27
CA PRO A 142 -3.83 -2.01 -18.40
C PRO A 142 -5.36 -1.92 -18.47
N VAL A 143 -6.08 -3.03 -18.27
CA VAL A 143 -7.55 -3.07 -18.40
C VAL A 143 -8.19 -2.99 -17.02
N LEU A 144 -9.11 -2.04 -16.85
CA LEU A 144 -9.80 -1.78 -15.59
C LEU A 144 -11.31 -1.81 -15.80
N ALA A 145 -12.05 -2.27 -14.79
CA ALA A 145 -13.50 -2.32 -14.81
C ALA A 145 -14.09 -0.99 -14.33
N GLY A 146 -15.19 -0.54 -14.94
CA GLY A 146 -15.94 0.60 -14.44
C GLY A 146 -16.69 0.25 -13.15
N PRO A 147 -16.91 1.21 -12.24
CA PRO A 147 -17.69 0.96 -11.03
C PRO A 147 -19.16 0.70 -11.39
N SER A 148 -19.80 -0.25 -10.68
CA SER A 148 -21.26 -0.47 -10.73
C SER A 148 -21.86 -0.60 -12.14
N GLY A 149 -21.24 -1.40 -13.01
CA GLY A 149 -21.74 -1.68 -14.36
C GLY A 149 -21.44 -0.59 -15.40
N GLN A 150 -20.68 0.44 -15.02
CA GLN A 150 -20.11 1.37 -16.00
C GLN A 150 -19.10 0.64 -16.91
N PRO A 151 -18.93 1.10 -18.16
CA PRO A 151 -17.92 0.54 -19.05
C PRO A 151 -16.52 0.58 -18.43
N GLY A 152 -15.76 -0.50 -18.63
CA GLY A 152 -14.34 -0.53 -18.34
C GLY A 152 -13.52 0.35 -19.28
N VAL A 153 -12.21 0.37 -19.05
CA VAL A 153 -11.24 1.10 -19.87
C VAL A 153 -10.02 0.24 -20.10
N ASN A 154 -9.42 0.36 -21.29
CA ASN A 154 -8.05 -0.07 -21.53
C ASN A 154 -7.17 1.18 -21.59
N LEU A 155 -6.29 1.34 -20.59
CA LEU A 155 -5.48 2.54 -20.44
C LEU A 155 -4.45 2.73 -21.57
N ARG A 156 -4.17 1.69 -22.38
CA ARG A 156 -3.31 1.80 -23.56
C ARG A 156 -3.97 2.53 -24.73
N ASP A 157 -5.29 2.64 -24.72
CA ASP A 157 -6.06 3.34 -25.75
C ASP A 157 -6.17 4.84 -25.44
N GLU A 158 -5.52 5.30 -24.37
CA GLU A 158 -5.52 6.69 -23.92
C GLU A 158 -4.13 7.33 -24.05
N LEU A 159 -4.05 8.64 -23.82
CA LEU A 159 -2.76 9.31 -23.69
C LEU A 159 -1.99 8.73 -22.48
N PRO A 160 -0.69 8.45 -22.64
CA PRO A 160 0.15 8.03 -21.51
C PRO A 160 0.10 9.03 -20.36
N PHE A 161 0.34 8.54 -19.16
CA PHE A 161 0.40 9.34 -17.96
C PHE A 161 1.73 10.10 -17.88
N ASP A 162 1.70 11.32 -17.35
CA ASP A 162 2.89 12.14 -17.15
C ASP A 162 3.62 11.76 -15.86
N ALA A 163 2.91 11.21 -14.88
CA ALA A 163 3.45 10.65 -13.66
C ALA A 163 2.51 9.57 -13.10
N ALA A 164 2.99 8.78 -12.14
CA ALA A 164 2.15 7.81 -11.46
C ALA A 164 2.49 7.64 -9.98
N VAL A 165 1.50 7.17 -9.23
CA VAL A 165 1.60 6.83 -7.81
C VAL A 165 1.14 5.39 -7.64
N VAL A 166 2.01 4.56 -7.07
CA VAL A 166 1.62 3.31 -6.44
C VAL A 166 1.26 3.66 -5.00
N GLY A 167 -0.03 3.62 -4.70
CA GLY A 167 -0.68 4.15 -3.51
C GLY A 167 -0.05 3.71 -2.19
N TRP A 168 -0.42 4.42 -1.12
CA TRP A 168 0.28 4.32 0.16
C TRP A 168 0.48 2.88 0.66
N ALA A 169 1.75 2.44 0.65
CA ALA A 169 2.23 1.11 1.01
C ALA A 169 1.52 -0.06 0.32
N SER A 170 0.69 0.20 -0.70
CA SER A 170 -0.11 -0.81 -1.36
C SER A 170 0.76 -1.83 -2.10
N PHE A 171 1.96 -1.42 -2.52
CA PHE A 171 2.98 -2.28 -3.12
C PHE A 171 3.38 -3.45 -2.20
N SER A 172 3.33 -3.25 -0.87
CA SER A 172 3.61 -4.31 0.10
C SER A 172 2.54 -5.41 0.13
N HIS A 173 1.37 -5.20 -0.47
CA HIS A 173 0.34 -6.24 -0.56
C HIS A 173 0.60 -7.26 -1.67
N LEU A 174 1.50 -7.00 -2.61
CA LEU A 174 1.88 -7.96 -3.66
C LEU A 174 2.50 -9.23 -3.05
N ARG A 175 2.19 -10.41 -3.58
CA ARG A 175 2.50 -11.69 -2.93
C ARG A 175 3.95 -12.09 -3.13
N ASN A 176 4.54 -11.76 -4.27
CA ASN A 176 5.88 -12.19 -4.66
C ASN A 176 6.62 -11.15 -5.50
N ASP A 177 7.90 -11.38 -5.74
CA ASP A 177 8.77 -10.44 -6.43
C ASP A 177 8.43 -10.33 -7.92
N HIS A 178 7.95 -11.42 -8.53
CA HIS A 178 7.52 -11.40 -9.92
C HIS A 178 6.33 -10.44 -10.12
N GLU A 179 5.33 -10.47 -9.24
CA GLU A 179 4.22 -9.51 -9.24
C GLU A 179 4.69 -8.07 -9.01
N ARG A 180 5.65 -7.86 -8.12
CA ARG A 180 6.25 -6.54 -7.85
C ARG A 180 6.95 -5.97 -9.08
N VAL A 181 7.84 -6.75 -9.68
CA VAL A 181 8.54 -6.39 -10.92
C VAL A 181 7.54 -6.10 -12.04
N ARG A 182 6.56 -6.99 -12.23
CA ARG A 182 5.52 -6.82 -13.26
C ARG A 182 4.66 -5.57 -13.02
N THR A 183 4.38 -5.24 -11.76
CA THR A 183 3.64 -4.02 -11.41
C THR A 183 4.44 -2.79 -11.83
N LEU A 184 5.72 -2.71 -11.44
CA LEU A 184 6.58 -1.59 -11.82
C LEU A 184 6.70 -1.45 -13.36
N GLN A 185 6.88 -2.57 -14.07
CA GLN A 185 6.89 -2.59 -15.53
C GLN A 185 5.59 -2.07 -16.14
N ARG A 186 4.43 -2.50 -15.63
CA ARG A 186 3.12 -2.04 -16.12
C ARG A 186 2.89 -0.55 -15.89
N PHE A 187 3.33 -0.02 -14.75
CA PHE A 187 3.29 1.41 -14.50
C PHE A 187 4.20 2.16 -15.48
N ALA A 188 5.41 1.65 -15.74
CA ALA A 188 6.34 2.23 -16.70
C ALA A 188 5.85 2.15 -18.15
N GLU A 189 5.11 1.09 -18.53
CA GLU A 189 4.47 1.01 -19.85
C GLU A 189 3.40 2.10 -20.06
N LEU A 190 2.72 2.49 -18.98
CA LEU A 190 1.61 3.45 -19.01
C LEU A 190 2.04 4.90 -18.74
N THR A 191 3.24 5.10 -18.21
CA THR A 191 3.71 6.39 -17.68
C THR A 191 4.98 6.80 -18.36
N ARG A 192 5.05 8.05 -18.83
CA ARG A 192 6.26 8.64 -19.38
C ARG A 192 7.18 9.11 -18.26
N GLY A 193 6.68 9.87 -17.31
CA GLY A 193 7.53 10.44 -16.25
C GLY A 193 7.65 9.58 -14.98
N PRO A 194 7.84 10.23 -13.82
CA PRO A 194 8.19 9.55 -12.57
C PRO A 194 7.04 8.71 -12.01
N ILE A 195 7.43 7.62 -11.35
CA ILE A 195 6.54 6.72 -10.61
C ILE A 195 6.95 6.76 -9.15
N LEU A 196 6.08 7.29 -8.29
CA LEU A 196 6.26 7.27 -6.84
C LEU A 196 5.74 5.94 -6.28
N VAL A 197 6.59 5.24 -5.53
CA VAL A 197 6.28 3.94 -4.92
C VAL A 197 6.61 3.99 -3.44
N SER A 198 5.64 3.69 -2.59
CA SER A 198 5.82 3.55 -1.14
C SER A 198 5.57 2.12 -0.67
N TYR A 199 6.18 1.74 0.45
CA TYR A 199 6.11 0.37 0.96
C TYR A 199 6.28 0.30 2.48
N PHE A 200 5.84 -0.81 3.08
CA PHE A 200 6.16 -1.14 4.46
C PHE A 200 7.60 -1.66 4.54
N ALA A 201 8.48 -0.91 5.18
CA ALA A 201 9.86 -1.33 5.37
C ALA A 201 9.98 -2.38 6.48
N ASP A 202 10.90 -3.34 6.29
CA ASP A 202 11.23 -4.32 7.33
C ASP A 202 11.94 -3.64 8.50
N PRO A 203 11.43 -3.70 9.74
CA PRO A 203 12.16 -3.22 10.92
C PRO A 203 13.52 -3.92 11.12
N ALA A 204 13.74 -5.09 10.51
CA ALA A 204 15.05 -5.74 10.52
C ALA A 204 16.07 -5.05 9.61
N SER A 205 15.63 -4.28 8.61
CA SER A 205 16.50 -3.35 7.87
C SER A 205 17.05 -2.23 8.78
N SER A 206 16.50 -2.08 10.00
CA SER A 206 17.03 -1.31 11.12
C SER A 206 17.70 -2.17 12.24
N LYS A 207 18.20 -3.38 11.89
CA LYS A 207 18.97 -4.31 12.78
C LYS A 207 18.18 -4.94 13.93
N VAL A 208 17.06 -5.62 13.66
CA VAL A 208 16.42 -6.53 14.64
C VAL A 208 15.96 -7.83 13.99
N SER A 209 16.59 -8.95 14.36
CA SER A 209 16.20 -10.28 13.89
C SER A 209 14.87 -10.76 14.51
N PRO A 210 13.98 -11.45 13.77
CA PRO A 210 12.77 -12.01 14.33
C PRO A 210 13.06 -13.23 15.22
N PRO A 211 12.29 -13.45 16.31
CA PRO A 211 12.50 -14.57 17.20
C PRO A 211 11.97 -15.86 16.55
N VAL A 212 12.89 -16.76 16.19
CA VAL A 212 12.55 -18.08 15.63
C VAL A 212 12.60 -19.12 16.75
N GLY A 213 11.47 -19.36 17.42
CA GLY A 213 11.33 -20.47 18.35
C GLY A 213 9.88 -20.95 18.44
N GLY A 214 9.63 -22.23 18.13
CA GLY A 214 8.37 -22.91 18.47
C GLY A 214 7.50 -23.43 17.32
N VAL A 215 7.88 -23.26 16.04
CA VAL A 215 7.04 -23.67 14.90
C VAL A 215 7.57 -24.98 14.28
N LYS A 216 6.69 -25.99 14.11
CA LYS A 216 7.02 -27.30 13.51
C LYS A 216 7.67 -27.11 12.12
N GLY A 217 8.64 -27.97 11.77
CA GLY A 217 9.49 -27.80 10.58
C GLY A 217 8.75 -27.71 9.24
N TRP A 218 7.57 -28.29 9.11
CA TRP A 218 6.76 -28.20 7.89
C TRP A 218 6.08 -26.83 7.72
N VAL A 219 5.66 -26.18 8.81
CA VAL A 219 5.16 -24.80 8.79
C VAL A 219 6.31 -23.83 8.52
N LYS A 220 7.49 -24.08 9.09
CA LYS A 220 8.70 -23.30 8.78
C LYS A 220 9.05 -23.30 7.29
N ARG A 221 8.92 -24.45 6.61
CA ARG A 221 9.12 -24.55 5.15
C ARG A 221 8.08 -23.75 4.35
N ARG A 222 6.81 -23.74 4.77
CA ARG A 222 5.77 -22.93 4.11
C ARG A 222 5.99 -21.43 4.33
N LEU A 223 6.33 -21.02 5.54
CA LEU A 223 6.65 -19.63 5.85
C LEU A 223 7.89 -19.13 5.11
N ALA A 224 8.93 -19.96 4.97
CA ALA A 224 10.13 -19.59 4.21
C ALA A 224 9.81 -19.21 2.75
N ARG A 225 8.83 -19.86 2.13
CA ARG A 225 8.37 -19.50 0.76
C ARG A 225 7.65 -18.16 0.70
N ARG A 226 7.14 -17.66 1.83
CA ARG A 226 6.44 -16.39 1.94
C ARG A 226 7.34 -15.28 2.51
N GLY A 227 8.63 -15.53 2.75
CA GLY A 227 9.58 -14.50 3.20
C GLY A 227 9.13 -13.78 4.48
N THR A 228 9.26 -12.45 4.47
CA THR A 228 8.89 -11.51 5.55
C THR A 228 7.39 -11.13 5.53
N SER A 229 6.53 -12.03 5.08
CA SER A 229 5.08 -11.81 5.04
C SER A 229 4.46 -11.82 6.43
N VAL A 230 3.50 -10.91 6.64
CA VAL A 230 2.73 -10.74 7.86
C VAL A 230 1.25 -10.68 7.51
N PHE A 231 0.41 -11.17 8.42
CA PHE A 231 -1.03 -10.98 8.36
C PHE A 231 -1.52 -10.32 9.66
N SER A 232 -2.21 -9.19 9.53
CA SER A 232 -2.85 -8.50 10.65
C SER A 232 -4.35 -8.40 10.44
N VAL A 233 -5.15 -8.28 11.53
CA VAL A 233 -6.61 -8.09 11.38
C VAL A 233 -6.91 -6.79 10.63
N GLN A 234 -6.14 -5.75 10.91
CA GLN A 234 -6.46 -4.38 10.49
C GLN A 234 -6.07 -4.10 9.04
N ILE A 235 -4.93 -4.64 8.60
CA ILE A 235 -4.32 -4.34 7.29
C ILE A 235 -4.39 -5.56 6.35
N GLY A 236 -4.72 -6.74 6.89
CA GLY A 236 -4.68 -7.99 6.15
C GLY A 236 -3.25 -8.48 5.90
N TYR A 237 -3.02 -9.13 4.75
CA TYR A 237 -1.69 -9.58 4.35
C TYR A 237 -0.86 -8.44 3.82
N TYR A 238 0.41 -8.36 4.21
CA TYR A 238 1.44 -7.55 3.57
C TYR A 238 2.82 -8.19 3.76
N ARG A 239 3.79 -7.77 2.95
CA ARG A 239 5.20 -8.13 3.11
C ARG A 239 6.01 -6.90 3.45
N LEU A 240 6.87 -7.06 4.42
CA LEU A 240 7.87 -6.07 4.80
C LEU A 240 9.05 -6.15 3.83
N LEU A 241 9.46 -5.03 3.24
CA LEU A 241 10.51 -4.99 2.22
C LEU A 241 11.75 -4.30 2.74
N GLY A 242 12.92 -4.88 2.46
CA GLY A 242 14.21 -4.22 2.72
C GLY A 242 14.53 -3.16 1.67
N HIS A 243 15.38 -2.19 1.99
CA HIS A 243 15.80 -1.19 0.99
C HIS A 243 16.60 -1.82 -0.17
N GLU A 244 17.51 -2.75 0.13
CA GLU A 244 18.28 -3.49 -0.90
C GLU A 244 17.36 -4.36 -1.77
N GLU A 245 16.32 -4.93 -1.17
CA GLU A 245 15.30 -5.70 -1.90
C GLU A 245 14.50 -4.80 -2.85
N MET A 246 14.14 -3.58 -2.42
CA MET A 246 13.49 -2.62 -3.31
C MET A 246 14.41 -2.17 -4.45
N ASP A 247 15.70 -1.97 -4.18
CA ASP A 247 16.68 -1.65 -5.22
C ASP A 247 16.81 -2.79 -6.26
N ASP A 248 16.85 -4.06 -5.82
CA ASP A 248 16.81 -5.23 -6.71
C ASP A 248 15.53 -5.27 -7.57
N LEU A 249 14.37 -5.05 -6.95
CA LEU A 249 13.09 -5.05 -7.66
C LEU A 249 13.03 -3.96 -8.74
N VAL A 250 13.52 -2.75 -8.43
CA VAL A 250 13.58 -1.63 -9.38
C VAL A 250 14.53 -1.95 -10.53
N SER A 251 15.73 -2.45 -10.22
CA SER A 251 16.71 -2.87 -11.24
C SER A 251 16.17 -3.94 -12.18
N ARG A 252 15.55 -4.99 -11.63
CA ARG A 252 14.90 -6.07 -12.41
C ARG A 252 13.72 -5.62 -13.24
N SER A 253 13.13 -4.48 -12.89
CA SER A 253 12.05 -3.85 -13.66
C SER A 253 12.57 -3.01 -14.83
N GLY A 254 13.89 -2.82 -14.94
CA GLY A 254 14.51 -1.97 -15.96
C GLY A 254 14.25 -0.48 -15.70
N LEU A 255 14.13 -0.09 -14.43
CA LEU A 255 13.89 1.29 -14.01
C LEU A 255 15.09 1.85 -13.26
N ASN A 256 15.23 3.17 -13.27
CA ASN A 256 16.22 3.91 -12.51
C ASN A 256 15.58 4.60 -11.30
N VAL A 257 16.32 4.68 -10.20
CA VAL A 257 15.90 5.46 -9.02
C VAL A 257 16.26 6.92 -9.24
N LEU A 258 15.25 7.79 -9.29
CA LEU A 258 15.39 9.26 -9.35
C LEU A 258 15.54 9.89 -7.96
N GLY A 259 14.92 9.27 -6.96
CA GLY A 259 14.95 9.75 -5.58
C GLY A 259 14.42 8.72 -4.60
N THR A 260 14.77 8.89 -3.32
CA THR A 260 14.31 8.01 -2.25
C THR A 260 14.31 8.76 -0.92
N ASP A 261 13.41 8.37 -0.04
CA ASP A 261 13.57 8.58 1.40
C ASP A 261 13.46 7.22 2.09
N ARG A 262 14.54 6.80 2.74
CA ARG A 262 14.64 5.52 3.45
C ARG A 262 14.41 5.66 4.95
N ASN A 263 14.47 6.90 5.46
CA ASN A 263 14.41 7.20 6.89
C ASN A 263 13.02 7.68 7.33
N ALA A 264 12.14 7.99 6.37
CA ALA A 264 10.75 8.26 6.66
C ALA A 264 10.08 7.06 7.34
N ASN A 265 9.05 7.35 8.16
CA ASN A 265 8.15 6.30 8.69
C ASN A 265 7.51 5.46 7.57
N TRP A 266 7.48 6.01 6.35
CA TRP A 266 6.97 5.38 5.14
C TRP A 266 8.02 5.54 4.04
N PRO A 267 8.96 4.59 3.92
CA PRO A 267 9.97 4.68 2.89
C PRO A 267 9.37 4.67 1.50
N TYR A 268 9.99 5.44 0.60
CA TYR A 268 9.56 5.53 -0.78
C TYR A 268 10.74 5.59 -1.74
N LEU A 269 10.46 5.25 -3.00
CA LEU A 269 11.30 5.52 -4.15
C LEU A 269 10.50 6.27 -5.20
N VAL A 270 11.17 7.14 -5.92
CA VAL A 270 10.70 7.69 -7.19
C VAL A 270 11.55 7.06 -8.27
N VAL A 271 10.91 6.41 -9.23
CA VAL A 271 11.58 5.66 -10.31
C VAL A 271 11.07 6.09 -11.67
N ALA A 272 11.87 5.88 -12.71
CA ALA A 272 11.46 6.13 -14.10
C ALA A 272 12.15 5.16 -15.08
N GLY A 273 11.65 5.09 -16.31
CA GLY A 273 12.28 4.32 -17.38
C GLY A 273 13.67 4.85 -17.76
N VAL A 274 14.51 3.97 -18.29
CA VAL A 274 15.85 4.33 -18.79
C VAL A 274 15.72 5.33 -19.95
N GLY A 275 16.28 6.53 -19.81
CA GLY A 275 16.21 7.62 -20.80
C GLY A 275 15.45 8.87 -20.34
N HIS A 276 14.95 8.90 -19.11
CA HIS A 276 14.45 10.10 -18.44
C HIS A 276 15.55 10.70 -17.55
N ASP A 277 16.39 11.58 -18.14
CA ASP A 277 17.28 12.51 -17.41
C ASP A 277 16.72 13.93 -17.49
#